data_AF-A0A0C1QXI2-F1
#
_entry.id   AF-A0A0C1QXI2-F1
#
_cell.length_a   1.000
_cell.length_b   1.000
_cell.length_c   1.000
_cell.angle_alpha   90.00
_cell.angle_beta   90.00
_cell.angle_gamma   90.00
#
_symmetry.space_group_name_H-M   'P 1'
#
loop_
_entity.id
_entity.type
_entity.pdbx_description
1 polymer ?
#
loop_
_entity_poly.entity_id
_entity_poly.type
_entity_poly.pdbx_seq_one_letter_code
_entity_poly.pdbx_strand_id
1 'polypeptide(L)' 'MNDHIFAAIAEFEKDIIKERTLAGLGAARSRGRLGGRPKKLSEPELLMMRRLYADKSNSIEEICKMFKISRSLLF' A
#
# COMPACT_ATOMS: atom_id res chain seq x y z
N MET A 1 3.65 -34.69 -27.36
CA MET A 1 3.56 -33.45 -28.17
C MET A 1 2.35 -32.57 -27.80
N ASN A 2 1.60 -32.87 -26.73
CA ASN A 2 0.39 -32.10 -26.38
C ASN A 2 0.64 -31.03 -25.29
N ASP A 3 1.63 -31.22 -24.42
CA ASP A 3 1.85 -30.33 -23.27
C ASP A 3 2.30 -28.91 -23.66
N HIS A 4 3.02 -28.76 -24.77
CA HIS A 4 3.48 -27.47 -25.27
C HIS A 4 2.33 -26.58 -25.78
N ILE A 5 1.30 -27.18 -26.37
CA ILE A 5 0.13 -26.44 -26.88
C ILE A 5 -0.69 -25.92 -25.69
N PHE A 6 -0.93 -26.76 -24.68
CA PHE A 6 -1.64 -26.33 -23.48
C PHE A 6 -0.87 -25.27 -22.69
N ALA A 7 0.47 -25.39 -22.60
CA ALA A 7 1.30 -24.37 -21.99
C ALA A 7 1.20 -23.02 -22.72
N ALA A 8 1.25 -23.02 -24.05
CA ALA A 8 1.12 -21.80 -24.86
C ALA A 8 -0.26 -21.15 -24.71
N ILE A 9 -1.33 -21.95 -24.65
CA ILE A 9 -2.69 -21.45 -24.41
C ILE A 9 -2.80 -20.84 -23.00
N ALA A 10 -2.27 -21.51 -21.98
CA ALA A 10 -2.31 -21.00 -20.61
C ALA A 10 -1.55 -19.66 -20.46
N GLU A 11 -0.42 -19.51 -21.15
CA GLU A 11 0.33 -18.25 -21.18
C GLU A 11 -0.47 -17.13 -21.87
N PHE A 12 -1.10 -17.45 -23.01
CA PHE A 12 -1.96 -16.50 -23.73
C PHE A 12 -3.16 -16.03 -22.88
N GLU A 13 -3.85 -16.94 -22.20
CA GLU A 13 -4.97 -16.59 -21.31
C GLU A 13 -4.53 -15.70 -20.14
N LYS A 14 -3.37 -16.00 -19.55
CA LYS A 14 -2.77 -15.19 -18.48
C LYS A 14 -2.48 -13.77 -18.96
N ASP A 15 -1.97 -13.61 -20.18
CA ASP A 15 -1.67 -12.29 -20.75
C ASP A 15 -2.94 -11.48 -21.00
N ILE A 16 -4.01 -12.09 -21.52
CA ILE A 16 -5.33 -11.43 -21.65
C ILE A 16 -5.86 -10.97 -20.29
N ILE A 17 -5.78 -11.81 -19.27
CA ILE A 17 -6.23 -11.45 -17.91
C ILE A 17 -5.42 -10.28 -17.37
N LYS A 18 -4.10 -10.30 -17.57
CA LYS A 18 -3.20 -9.22 -17.14
C LYS A 18 -3.52 -7.91 -17.83
N GLU A 19 -3.71 -7.91 -19.15
CA GLU A 19 -4.06 -6.71 -19.92
C GLU A 19 -5.37 -6.09 -19.42
N ARG A 20 -6.41 -6.90 -19.26
CA ARG A 20 -7.71 -6.45 -18.72
C ARG A 20 -7.60 -5.88 -17.30
N THR A 21 -6.78 -6.52 -16.47
CA THR A 21 -6.53 -6.06 -15.08
C THR A 21 -5.85 -4.70 -15.09
N LEU A 22 -4.84 -4.51 -15.93
CA LEU A 22 -4.13 -3.23 -16.05
C LEU A 22 -5.03 -2.13 -16.60
N ALA A 23 -5.85 -2.42 -17.61
CA ALA A 23 -6.84 -1.47 -18.13
C ALA A 23 -7.84 -1.05 -17.05
N GLY A 24 -8.36 -2.00 -16.27
CA GLY A 24 -9.26 -1.73 -15.15
C GLY A 24 -8.61 -0.89 -14.04
N LEU A 25 -7.36 -1.19 -13.68
CA LEU A 25 -6.58 -0.40 -12.72
C LEU A 25 -6.32 1.02 -13.24
N GLY A 26 -6.02 1.18 -14.53
CA GLY A 26 -5.87 2.48 -15.17
C GLY A 26 -7.14 3.32 -15.08
N ALA A 27 -8.29 2.72 -15.41
CA ALA A 27 -9.59 3.39 -15.29
C ALA A 27 -9.96 3.71 -13.83
N ALA A 28 -9.58 2.86 -12.86
CA ALA A 28 -9.79 3.16 -11.44
C ALA A 28 -8.93 4.34 -10.98
N ARG A 29 -7.67 4.41 -11.41
CA ARG A 29 -6.75 5.52 -11.11
C ARG A 29 -7.21 6.84 -11.71
N SER A 30 -7.72 6.85 -12.95
CA SER A 30 -8.26 8.08 -13.55
C SER A 30 -9.49 8.62 -12.81
N ARG A 31 -10.24 7.76 -12.12
CA ARG A 31 -11.33 8.13 -11.20
C ARG A 31 -10.85 8.49 -9.79
N GLY A 32 -9.55 8.61 -9.55
CA GLY A 32 -8.97 9.02 -8.26
C GLY A 32 -8.72 7.87 -7.27
N ARG A 33 -8.91 6.60 -7.65
CA ARG A 33 -8.55 5.47 -6.78
C ARG A 33 -7.04 5.21 -6.87
N LEU A 34 -6.32 5.52 -5.80
CA LEU A 34 -4.87 5.27 -5.72
C LEU A 34 -4.53 3.77 -5.66
N GLY A 35 -5.35 2.98 -4.95
CA GLY A 35 -5.06 1.58 -4.64
C GLY A 35 -4.01 1.42 -3.53
N GLY A 36 -3.51 0.19 -3.33
CA GLY A 36 -2.49 -0.11 -2.32
C GLY A 36 -3.02 -0.15 -0.88
N ARG A 37 -2.09 -0.29 0.08
CA ARG A 37 -2.41 -0.31 1.51
C ARG A 37 -2.74 1.12 1.98
N PRO A 38 -3.87 1.35 2.69
CA PRO A 38 -4.19 2.67 3.21
C PRO A 38 -3.13 3.15 4.21
N LYS A 39 -2.89 4.46 4.25
CA LYS A 39 -2.06 5.08 5.30
C LYS A 39 -2.70 4.80 6.66
N LYS A 40 -1.89 4.38 7.64
CA LYS A 40 -2.36 4.07 8.99
C LYS A 40 -2.68 5.33 9.82
N LEU A 41 -2.03 6.45 9.50
CA LEU A 41 -2.22 7.74 10.14
C LEU A 41 -2.68 8.76 9.11
N SER A 42 -3.61 9.61 9.53
CA SER A 42 -4.05 10.81 8.81
C SER A 42 -2.99 11.92 8.88
N GLU A 43 -3.08 12.92 8.00
CA GLU A 43 -2.16 14.06 8.01
C GLU A 43 -2.15 14.83 9.34
N PRO A 44 -3.29 15.09 10.01
CA PRO A 44 -3.30 15.69 11.35
C PRO A 44 -2.59 14.84 12.40
N GLU A 45 -2.79 13.52 12.38
CA GLU A 45 -2.13 12.60 13.30
C GLU A 45 -0.61 12.57 13.07
N LEU A 46 -0.17 12.59 11.81
CA LEU A 46 1.25 12.69 11.47
C LEU A 46 1.87 14.00 11.98
N LEU A 47 1.15 15.11 11.86
CA LEU A 47 1.62 16.41 12.36
C LEU A 47 1.74 16.41 13.89
N MET A 48 0.73 15.86 14.59
CA MET A 48 0.73 15.70 16.04
C MET A 48 1.89 14.80 16.50
N MET A 49 2.08 13.66 15.84
CA MET A 49 3.17 12.73 16.13
C MET A 49 4.54 13.38 15.96
N ARG A 50 4.75 14.15 14.88
CA ARG A 50 6.01 14.89 14.65
C ARG A 50 6.28 15.92 15.74
N ARG A 51 5.24 16.62 16.23
CA ARG A 51 5.38 17.59 17.34
C ARG A 51 5.77 16.91 18.64
N LEU A 52 5.09 15.81 18.99
CA LEU A 52 5.40 15.02 20.18
C LEU A 52 6.81 14.43 20.12
N TYR A 53 7.26 14.00 18.93
CA TYR A 53 8.60 13.50 18.73
C TYR A 53 9.68 14.60 18.83
N ALA A 54 9.39 15.81 18.35
CA ALA A 54 10.31 16.95 18.45
C ALA A 54 10.51 17.40 19.91
N ASP A 55 9.47 17.28 20.73
CA ASP A 55 9.57 17.49 22.17
C ASP A 55 10.18 16.27 22.86
N LYS A 56 11.48 16.37 23.15
CA LYS A 56 12.30 15.32 23.76
C LYS A 56 11.88 14.92 25.19
N SER A 57 10.90 15.60 25.79
CA SER A 57 10.33 15.20 27.07
C SER A 57 9.39 13.99 26.95
N ASN A 58 8.86 13.71 25.76
CA ASN A 58 7.94 12.61 25.52
C ASN A 58 8.68 11.29 25.27
N SER A 59 8.19 10.20 25.88
CA SER A 59 8.74 8.87 25.61
C SER A 59 8.33 8.36 24.23
N ILE A 60 9.30 7.84 23.47
CA ILE A 60 9.06 7.20 22.17
C ILE A 60 8.03 6.05 22.29
N GLU A 61 8.07 5.30 23.40
CA GLU A 61 7.13 4.19 23.61
C GLU A 61 5.69 4.68 23.82
N GLU A 62 5.53 5.80 24.53
CA GLU A 62 4.22 6.41 24.75
C GLU A 62 3.64 6.96 23.45
N ILE A 63 4.45 7.61 22.63
CA ILE A 63 4.06 8.08 21.29
C ILE A 63 3.61 6.89 20.42
N CYS A 64 4.40 5.81 20.39
CA CYS A 64 4.05 4.61 19.62
C CYS A 64 2.74 3.97 20.09
N LYS A 65 2.52 3.89 21.41
CA LYS A 65 1.27 3.38 21.99
C LYS A 65 0.07 4.27 21.65
N MET A 66 0.24 5.58 21.74
CA MET A 66 -0.80 6.58 21.46
C MET A 66 -1.34 6.45 20.02
N PHE A 67 -0.44 6.35 19.04
CA PHE A 67 -0.81 6.20 17.63
C PHE A 67 -1.03 4.72 17.20
N LYS A 68 -0.83 3.77 18.12
CA LYS A 68 -0.88 2.31 17.86
C LYS A 68 0.05 1.87 16.73
N ILE A 69 1.25 2.45 16.65
CA ILE A 69 2.24 2.20 15.59
C ILE A 69 3.46 1.48 16.15
N SER A 70 4.22 0.81 15.29
CA SER A 70 5.52 0.27 15.67
C SER A 70 6.57 1.37 15.69
N ARG A 71 7.64 1.19 16.46
CA ARG A 71 8.80 2.10 16.47
C ARG A 71 9.37 2.34 15.07
N SER A 72 9.33 1.34 14.19
CA SER A 72 9.80 1.46 12.81
C SER A 72 9.01 2.45 11.95
N LEU A 73 7.77 2.82 12.33
CA LEU A 73 7.01 3.83 11.59
C LEU A 73 7.34 5.27 12.06
N LEU A 74 7.96 5.40 13.22
CA LEU A 74 8.28 6.68 13.84
C LEU A 74 9.60 7.28 13.33
N PHE A 75 10.54 6.42 12.91
CA PHE A 75 11.79 6.80 12.25
C PHE A 75 11.62 6.83 10.74
#